data_AF-A0A957UW92-F1
#
_entry.id   AF-A0A957UW92-F1
#
_cell.length_a   1.000
_cell.length_b   1.000
_cell.length_c   1.000
_cell.angle_alpha   90.00
_cell.angle_beta   90.00
_cell.angle_gamma   90.00
#
_symmetry.space_group_name_H-M   'P 1'
#
loop_
_entity.id
_entity.type
_entity.pdbx_description
1 polymer ?
#
loop_
_entity_poly.entity_id
_entity_poly.type
_entity_poly.pdbx_seq_one_letter_code
_entity_poly.pdbx_strand_id
1 'polypeptide(L)'
;MIITHTDYEGLAAIVMEDECLRAVVIPGWGGKIASLYDLRHDREWLHRNPHLPYRLPAYGDNYVRDFDAGGFDECFPNISAGDYPVTPWQDTPLPDHGEVWSLPWQVSEDDEELHLAVSGVRLPYWLEKTLTLEDGCLRCDYRLANPTSFPMAFVWSSHPTFAVQPGLRLHLPATSVQVEGALGPFPARAGETV
;
A
#
# COMPACT_ATOMS: atom_id res chain seq x y z
N MET A 1 -8.16 21.31 0.67
CA MET A 1 -7.05 20.42 0.27
C MET A 1 -6.23 21.11 -0.81
N ILE A 2 -4.93 20.83 -0.89
CA ILE A 2 -4.04 21.24 -1.99
C ILE A 2 -3.32 19.98 -2.49
N ILE A 3 -3.24 19.81 -3.81
CA ILE A 3 -2.43 18.80 -4.47
C ILE A 3 -1.20 19.48 -5.11
N THR A 4 0.00 18.99 -4.83
CA THR A 4 1.23 19.50 -5.44
C THR A 4 2.19 18.39 -5.84
N HIS A 5 2.91 18.58 -6.94
CA HIS A 5 3.97 17.66 -7.38
C HIS A 5 5.29 18.05 -6.72
N THR A 6 6.04 17.06 -6.26
CA THR A 6 7.33 17.24 -5.57
C THR A 6 8.32 16.14 -5.92
N ASP A 7 9.58 16.36 -5.52
CA ASP A 7 10.53 15.28 -5.29
C ASP A 7 10.43 14.85 -3.82
N TYR A 8 10.39 13.54 -3.57
CA TYR A 8 10.45 12.96 -2.24
C TYR A 8 11.50 11.84 -2.24
N GLU A 9 12.61 12.06 -1.53
CA GLU A 9 13.75 11.12 -1.47
C GLU A 9 14.31 10.76 -2.86
N GLY A 10 14.32 11.71 -3.80
CA GLY A 10 14.81 11.51 -5.16
C GLY A 10 13.81 10.86 -6.12
N LEU A 11 12.55 10.68 -5.70
CA LEU A 11 11.46 10.11 -6.50
C LEU A 11 10.38 11.15 -6.75
N ALA A 12 9.81 11.14 -7.96
CA ALA A 12 8.63 11.95 -8.28
C ALA A 12 7.44 11.51 -7.41
N ALA A 13 6.85 12.48 -6.72
CA ALA A 13 5.79 12.26 -5.75
C ALA A 13 4.73 13.36 -5.82
N ILE A 14 3.58 13.06 -5.22
CA ILE A 14 2.43 13.97 -5.14
C ILE A 14 2.09 14.14 -3.67
N VAL A 15 1.96 15.39 -3.23
CA VAL A 15 1.55 15.76 -1.88
C VAL A 15 0.09 16.14 -1.91
N MET A 16 -0.72 15.52 -1.05
CA MET A 16 -2.07 15.96 -0.72
C MET A 16 -2.04 16.52 0.70
N GLU A 17 -2.47 17.77 0.90
CA GLU A 17 -2.43 18.42 2.21
C GLU A 17 -3.74 19.18 2.50
N ASP A 18 -4.24 19.06 3.74
CA ASP A 18 -5.24 19.95 4.32
C ASP A 18 -4.68 20.60 5.61
N GLU A 19 -5.52 21.29 6.39
CA GLU A 19 -5.06 21.94 7.63
C GLU A 19 -4.62 20.96 8.73
N CYS A 20 -4.96 19.67 8.60
CA CYS A 20 -4.79 18.65 9.63
C CYS A 20 -3.75 17.59 9.27
N LEU A 21 -3.65 17.21 7.99
CA LEU A 21 -2.92 16.04 7.53
C LEU A 21 -2.22 16.33 6.21
N ARG A 22 -1.03 15.74 6.04
CA ARG A 22 -0.30 15.71 4.76
C ARG A 22 -0.01 14.26 4.39
N ALA A 23 -0.41 13.85 3.18
CA ALA A 23 -0.04 12.58 2.58
C ALA A 23 0.96 12.78 1.44
N VAL A 24 1.96 11.90 1.34
CA VAL A 24 2.90 11.86 0.20
C VAL A 24 2.72 10.57 -0.55
N VAL A 25 2.37 10.64 -1.83
CA VAL A 25 2.09 9.50 -2.71
C VAL A 25 3.22 9.39 -3.75
N ILE A 26 3.72 8.18 -4.00
CA ILE A 26 4.73 7.90 -5.02
C ILE A 26 4.09 7.03 -6.12
N PRO A 27 3.54 7.64 -7.19
CA PRO A 27 2.84 6.89 -8.24
C PRO A 27 3.70 5.85 -8.94
N GLY A 28 4.99 6.16 -9.14
CA GLY A 28 5.95 5.25 -9.77
C GLY A 28 6.25 3.99 -8.97
N TRP A 29 5.89 3.96 -7.68
CA TRP A 29 6.12 2.85 -6.77
C TRP A 29 4.78 2.34 -6.24
N GLY A 30 3.96 1.80 -7.13
CA GLY A 30 2.69 1.15 -6.75
C GLY A 30 1.61 2.08 -6.21
N GLY A 31 1.76 3.41 -6.37
CA GLY A 31 0.91 4.37 -5.67
C GLY A 31 1.11 4.38 -4.15
N LYS A 32 2.30 3.99 -3.67
CA LYS A 32 2.69 3.96 -2.25
C LYS A 32 2.39 5.30 -1.59
N ILE A 33 1.69 5.29 -0.46
CA ILE A 33 1.65 6.47 0.43
C ILE A 33 2.87 6.35 1.34
N ALA A 34 3.91 7.13 1.04
CA ALA A 34 5.20 7.09 1.72
C ALA A 34 5.21 7.82 3.07
N SER A 35 4.28 8.75 3.28
CA SER A 35 4.13 9.52 4.53
C SER A 35 2.66 9.87 4.74
N LEU A 36 2.20 9.80 5.99
CA LEU A 36 0.89 10.26 6.43
C LEU A 36 1.09 11.06 7.72
N TYR A 37 1.33 12.35 7.55
CA TYR A 37 1.81 13.23 8.58
C TYR A 37 0.69 14.06 9.20
N ASP A 38 0.49 13.95 10.51
CA ASP A 38 -0.48 14.74 11.28
C ASP A 38 0.13 16.08 11.69
N LEU A 39 -0.33 17.15 11.05
CA LEU A 39 0.12 18.52 11.25
C LEU A 39 -0.30 19.08 12.61
N ARG A 40 -1.38 18.56 13.21
CA ARG A 40 -1.89 19.03 14.51
C ARG A 40 -1.06 18.53 15.67
N HIS A 41 -0.47 17.35 15.51
CA HIS A 41 0.24 16.63 16.57
C HIS A 41 1.74 16.45 16.28
N ASP A 42 2.25 17.02 15.17
CA ASP A 42 3.66 16.92 14.77
C ASP A 42 4.14 15.46 14.69
N ARG A 43 3.35 14.61 14.01
CA ARG A 43 3.52 13.16 14.04
C ARG A 43 3.46 12.51 12.68
N GLU A 44 4.47 11.69 12.37
CA GLU A 44 4.42 10.72 11.28
C GLU A 44 3.71 9.44 11.74
N TRP A 45 2.69 9.00 11.00
CA TRP A 45 1.95 7.77 11.27
C TRP A 45 2.59 6.54 10.63
N LEU A 46 3.23 6.69 9.47
CA LEU A 46 3.77 5.56 8.72
C LEU A 46 5.24 5.32 9.06
N HIS A 47 5.61 4.06 9.18
CA HIS A 47 6.99 3.65 9.36
C HIS A 47 7.76 3.87 8.06
N ARG A 48 9.02 4.29 8.17
CA ARG A 48 10.01 4.30 7.08
C ARG A 48 11.25 3.55 7.56
N ASN A 49 11.80 2.67 6.72
CA ASN A 49 13.06 2.02 7.02
C ASN A 49 14.23 2.99 6.79
N PRO A 50 14.97 3.41 7.84
CA PRO A 50 16.05 4.38 7.69
C PRO A 50 17.32 3.79 7.03
N HIS A 51 17.35 2.48 6.78
CA HIS A 51 18.52 1.78 6.25
C HIS A 51 18.40 1.38 4.78
N LEU A 52 17.20 1.53 4.18
CA LEU A 52 16.97 1.22 2.78
C LEU A 52 16.72 2.51 1.99
N PRO A 53 17.44 2.74 0.88
CA PRO A 53 17.19 3.89 0.05
C PRO A 53 15.87 3.76 -0.70
N TYR A 54 15.20 4.88 -0.93
CA TYR A 54 14.06 4.93 -1.82
C TYR A 54 14.55 4.80 -3.27
N ARG A 55 13.97 3.85 -4.00
CA ARG A 55 14.21 3.60 -5.42
C ARG A 55 12.98 2.93 -6.02
N LEU A 56 12.75 3.11 -7.32
CA LEU A 56 11.63 2.47 -7.99
C LEU A 56 11.85 0.96 -8.11
N PRO A 57 10.86 0.12 -7.79
CA PRO A 57 10.91 -1.31 -8.02
C PRO A 57 10.71 -1.65 -9.50
N ALA A 58 11.17 -2.84 -9.86
CA ALA A 58 10.80 -3.54 -11.08
C ALA A 58 9.76 -4.64 -10.77
N TYR A 59 8.97 -4.99 -11.79
CA TYR A 59 8.00 -6.06 -11.66
C TYR A 59 8.64 -7.38 -11.19
N GLY A 60 8.12 -7.93 -10.09
CA GLY A 60 8.59 -9.19 -9.51
C GLY A 60 9.81 -9.07 -8.59
N ASP A 61 10.25 -7.86 -8.26
CA ASP A 61 11.23 -7.62 -7.20
C ASP A 61 10.76 -8.20 -5.85
N ASN A 62 11.71 -8.42 -4.93
CA ASN A 62 11.38 -8.98 -3.62
C ASN A 62 10.99 -7.87 -2.63
N TYR A 63 9.72 -7.86 -2.22
CA TYR A 63 9.14 -6.83 -1.35
C TYR A 63 9.91 -6.66 -0.03
N VAL A 64 10.17 -7.76 0.69
CA VAL A 64 10.75 -7.71 2.05
C VAL A 64 12.28 -7.55 2.04
N ARG A 65 12.97 -8.18 1.08
CA ARG A 65 14.43 -8.23 1.05
C ARG A 65 15.05 -6.96 0.47
N ASP A 66 14.46 -6.42 -0.58
CA ASP A 66 15.13 -5.45 -1.47
C ASP A 66 14.59 -4.02 -1.35
N PHE A 67 13.44 -3.83 -0.70
CA PHE A 67 12.67 -2.58 -0.67
C PHE A 67 12.17 -2.23 0.73
N ASP A 68 11.87 -0.94 0.92
CA ASP A 68 11.23 -0.48 2.15
C ASP A 68 9.76 -0.95 2.18
N ALA A 69 9.47 -1.89 3.09
CA ALA A 69 8.13 -2.36 3.43
C ALA A 69 7.38 -1.40 4.38
N GLY A 70 7.95 -0.22 4.65
CA GLY A 70 7.29 0.92 5.29
C GLY A 70 6.32 1.65 4.35
N GLY A 71 5.63 2.65 4.90
CA GLY A 71 4.58 3.36 4.19
C GLY A 71 3.27 2.57 4.13
N PHE A 72 2.52 2.79 3.05
CA PHE A 72 1.25 2.14 2.77
C PHE A 72 1.28 1.64 1.32
N ASP A 73 1.32 0.33 1.17
CA ASP A 73 1.43 -0.35 -0.12
C ASP A 73 0.15 -1.07 -0.53
N GLU A 74 -0.02 -1.27 -1.84
CA GLU A 74 -1.11 -2.05 -2.39
C GLU A 74 -0.63 -3.45 -2.76
N CYS A 75 -1.21 -4.48 -2.14
CA CYS A 75 -0.92 -5.87 -2.49
C CYS A 75 -2.11 -6.49 -3.21
N PHE A 76 -1.91 -6.89 -4.46
CA PHE A 76 -2.94 -7.47 -5.32
C PHE A 76 -2.28 -8.23 -6.49
N PRO A 77 -2.78 -9.41 -6.91
CA PRO A 77 -3.99 -10.12 -6.47
C PRO A 77 -3.73 -11.16 -5.35
N ASN A 78 -2.52 -11.20 -4.81
CA ASN A 78 -2.07 -12.15 -3.79
C ASN A 78 -1.12 -11.46 -2.79
N ILE A 79 -0.89 -12.10 -1.64
CA ILE A 79 0.06 -11.61 -0.62
C ILE A 79 1.34 -12.43 -0.63
N SER A 80 1.24 -13.76 -0.67
CA SER A 80 2.42 -14.63 -0.77
C SER A 80 2.65 -15.04 -2.21
N ALA A 81 3.93 -15.13 -2.61
CA ALA A 81 4.30 -15.69 -3.90
C ALA A 81 3.73 -17.10 -4.10
N GLY A 82 3.33 -17.43 -5.33
CA GLY A 82 2.78 -18.74 -5.64
C GLY A 82 2.08 -18.78 -6.98
N ASP A 83 1.59 -19.95 -7.32
CA ASP A 83 0.89 -20.20 -8.57
C ASP A 83 -0.59 -19.88 -8.45
N TYR A 84 -1.14 -19.26 -9.50
CA TYR A 84 -2.55 -18.89 -9.53
C TYR A 84 -3.45 -20.14 -9.52
N PRO A 85 -4.53 -20.18 -8.70
CA PRO A 85 -5.24 -21.43 -8.44
C PRO A 85 -6.39 -21.74 -9.41
N VAL A 86 -6.79 -20.80 -10.29
CA VAL A 86 -8.04 -20.90 -11.05
C VAL A 86 -7.83 -20.79 -12.57
N THR A 87 -8.47 -21.67 -13.34
CA THR A 87 -8.54 -21.59 -14.81
C THR A 87 -9.18 -20.27 -15.28
N PRO A 88 -8.74 -19.65 -16.40
CA PRO A 88 -7.76 -20.13 -17.37
C PRO A 88 -6.30 -19.77 -17.07
N TRP A 89 -6.04 -19.05 -15.98
CA TRP A 89 -4.68 -18.64 -15.60
C TRP A 89 -4.03 -19.56 -14.58
N GLN A 90 -4.59 -20.75 -14.35
CA GLN A 90 -4.03 -21.73 -13.42
C GLN A 90 -2.54 -21.95 -13.70
N ASP A 91 -1.75 -22.11 -12.63
CA ASP A 91 -0.29 -22.31 -12.69
C ASP A 91 0.50 -21.10 -13.20
N THR A 92 -0.15 -19.93 -13.31
CA THR A 92 0.55 -18.67 -13.58
C THR A 92 1.30 -18.22 -12.32
N PRO A 93 2.63 -18.10 -12.35
CA PRO A 93 3.39 -17.65 -11.18
C PRO A 93 3.11 -16.17 -10.90
N LEU A 94 2.75 -15.89 -9.65
CA LEU A 94 2.55 -14.56 -9.12
C LEU A 94 3.63 -14.21 -8.10
N PRO A 95 4.13 -12.95 -8.13
CA PRO A 95 5.21 -12.50 -7.25
C PRO A 95 4.73 -12.33 -5.80
N ASP A 96 5.70 -12.18 -4.90
CA ASP A 96 5.44 -11.87 -3.50
C ASP A 96 4.80 -10.47 -3.37
N HIS A 97 3.79 -10.35 -2.51
CA HIS A 97 2.95 -9.16 -2.31
C HIS A 97 2.18 -8.70 -3.57
N GLY A 98 2.06 -9.59 -4.56
CA GLY A 98 1.31 -9.33 -5.78
C GLY A 98 2.04 -8.40 -6.75
N GLU A 99 1.32 -8.01 -7.78
CA GLU A 99 1.88 -7.31 -8.93
C GLU A 99 2.00 -5.81 -8.67
N VAL A 100 0.96 -5.21 -8.09
CA VAL A 100 0.69 -3.77 -8.23
C VAL A 100 1.58 -2.87 -7.39
N TRP A 101 2.16 -3.35 -6.28
CA TRP A 101 3.08 -2.57 -5.44
C TRP A 101 4.35 -2.16 -6.21
N SER A 102 4.75 -2.98 -7.19
CA SER A 102 5.99 -2.82 -7.94
C SER A 102 5.83 -2.10 -9.28
N LEU A 103 4.58 -1.75 -9.64
CA LEU A 103 4.26 -1.15 -10.94
C LEU A 103 4.12 0.38 -10.82
N PRO A 104 4.46 1.14 -11.85
CA PRO A 104 4.07 2.54 -11.93
C PRO A 104 2.56 2.65 -12.22
N TRP A 105 1.86 3.47 -11.46
CA TRP A 105 0.44 3.74 -11.66
C TRP A 105 0.27 5.00 -12.51
N GLN A 106 -0.71 4.97 -13.40
CA GLN A 106 -1.14 6.15 -14.14
C GLN A 106 -1.86 7.10 -13.17
N VAL A 107 -1.67 8.39 -13.36
CA VAL A 107 -2.22 9.42 -12.47
C VAL A 107 -3.06 10.40 -13.27
N SER A 108 -4.20 10.76 -12.70
CA SER A 108 -4.95 11.97 -13.02
C SER A 108 -5.45 12.61 -11.74
N GLU A 109 -5.58 13.92 -11.73
CA GLU A 109 -6.01 14.68 -10.55
C GLU A 109 -6.95 15.81 -10.97
N ASP A 110 -7.83 16.19 -10.06
CA ASP A 110 -8.56 17.45 -10.10
C ASP A 110 -8.36 18.22 -8.79
N ASP A 111 -9.20 19.23 -8.52
CA ASP A 111 -9.05 20.07 -7.33
C ASP A 111 -9.39 19.32 -6.02
N GLU A 112 -10.08 18.18 -6.09
CA GLU A 112 -10.66 17.44 -4.96
C GLU A 112 -10.09 16.01 -4.81
N GLU A 113 -9.70 15.38 -5.91
CA GLU A 113 -9.35 13.95 -5.93
C GLU A 113 -8.02 13.68 -6.65
N LEU A 114 -7.26 12.70 -6.13
CA LEU A 114 -6.13 12.10 -6.82
C LEU A 114 -6.50 10.68 -7.25
N HIS A 115 -6.55 10.44 -8.55
CA HIS A 115 -6.85 9.14 -9.14
C HIS A 115 -5.59 8.44 -9.59
N LEU A 116 -5.44 7.18 -9.18
CA LEU A 116 -4.38 6.30 -9.62
C LEU A 116 -4.98 5.05 -10.27
N ALA A 117 -4.38 4.59 -11.36
CA ALA A 117 -4.84 3.40 -12.07
C ALA A 117 -3.70 2.51 -12.56
N VAL A 118 -3.90 1.18 -12.52
CA VAL A 118 -2.93 0.18 -12.97
C VAL A 118 -3.63 -1.02 -13.60
N SER A 119 -2.96 -1.67 -14.56
CA SER A 119 -3.41 -2.94 -15.11
C SER A 119 -2.50 -4.07 -14.61
N GLY A 120 -3.09 -5.24 -14.35
CA GLY A 120 -2.32 -6.45 -14.04
C GLY A 120 -1.40 -6.86 -15.19
N VAL A 121 -0.32 -7.56 -14.87
CA VAL A 121 0.68 -8.02 -15.86
C VAL A 121 0.38 -9.45 -16.27
N ARG A 122 0.16 -10.33 -15.30
CA ARG A 122 -0.07 -11.77 -15.47
C ARG A 122 -1.55 -12.11 -15.46
N LEU A 123 -2.35 -11.37 -14.73
CA LEU A 123 -3.81 -11.48 -14.75
C LEU A 123 -4.45 -10.26 -15.42
N PRO A 124 -5.51 -10.45 -16.21
CA PRO A 124 -6.18 -9.36 -16.90
C PRO A 124 -7.20 -8.69 -16.00
N TYR A 125 -6.74 -7.77 -15.16
CA TYR A 125 -7.60 -6.87 -14.40
C TYR A 125 -7.12 -5.43 -14.53
N TRP A 126 -7.98 -4.52 -14.09
CA TRP A 126 -7.66 -3.12 -13.93
C TRP A 126 -8.09 -2.68 -12.53
N LEU A 127 -7.19 -2.01 -11.83
CA LEU A 127 -7.38 -1.52 -10.47
C LEU A 127 -7.25 0.00 -10.46
N GLU A 128 -8.23 0.65 -9.85
CA GLU A 128 -8.23 2.08 -9.56
C GLU A 128 -8.20 2.32 -8.05
N LYS A 129 -7.51 3.38 -7.66
CA LYS A 129 -7.50 3.95 -6.33
C LYS A 129 -7.76 5.44 -6.45
N THR A 130 -8.80 5.94 -5.80
CA THR A 130 -9.08 7.37 -5.67
C THR A 130 -8.77 7.79 -4.25
N LEU A 131 -7.97 8.84 -4.12
CA LEU A 131 -7.61 9.43 -2.84
C LEU A 131 -8.31 10.77 -2.69
N THR A 132 -8.94 10.96 -1.54
CA THR A 132 -9.52 12.23 -1.09
C THR A 132 -8.98 12.56 0.30
N LEU A 133 -8.77 13.85 0.56
CA LEU A 133 -8.28 14.33 1.85
C LEU A 133 -9.15 15.48 2.35
N GLU A 134 -9.88 15.22 3.44
CA GLU A 134 -10.78 16.20 4.05
C GLU A 134 -10.79 16.02 5.58
N ASP A 135 -10.73 17.13 6.32
CA ASP A 135 -10.78 17.19 7.78
C ASP A 135 -9.82 16.24 8.51
N GLY A 136 -8.62 16.04 7.94
CA GLY A 136 -7.60 15.14 8.46
C GLY A 136 -7.92 13.66 8.26
N CYS A 137 -8.80 13.33 7.32
CA CYS A 137 -9.13 11.97 6.92
C CYS A 137 -8.66 11.74 5.48
N LEU A 138 -7.66 10.87 5.31
CA LEU A 138 -7.31 10.33 4.00
C LEU A 138 -8.24 9.15 3.68
N ARG A 139 -9.13 9.34 2.72
CA ARG A 139 -10.02 8.29 2.22
C ARG A 139 -9.45 7.69 0.94
N CYS A 140 -9.44 6.37 0.89
CA CYS A 140 -8.99 5.58 -0.26
C CYS A 140 -10.17 4.74 -0.79
N ASP A 141 -10.71 5.10 -1.95
CA ASP A 141 -11.75 4.32 -2.63
C ASP A 141 -11.11 3.47 -3.73
N TYR A 142 -11.55 2.21 -3.83
CA TYR A 142 -10.98 1.25 -4.78
C TYR A 142 -12.03 0.73 -5.73
N ARG A 143 -11.65 0.57 -7.01
CA ARG A 143 -12.46 -0.10 -8.01
C ARG A 143 -11.62 -1.12 -8.76
N LEU A 144 -12.09 -2.37 -8.75
CA LEU A 144 -11.49 -3.47 -9.50
C LEU A 144 -12.40 -3.85 -10.66
N ALA A 145 -11.85 -3.95 -11.87
CA ALA A 145 -12.52 -4.48 -13.04
C ALA A 145 -11.84 -5.75 -13.54
N ASN A 146 -12.63 -6.80 -13.73
CA ASN A 146 -12.25 -7.98 -14.50
C ASN A 146 -12.98 -7.89 -15.86
N PRO A 147 -12.30 -7.48 -16.94
CA PRO A 147 -12.90 -7.34 -18.27
C PRO A 147 -13.15 -8.69 -18.97
N THR A 148 -12.79 -9.80 -18.36
CA THR A 148 -12.92 -11.12 -18.98
C THR A 148 -14.25 -11.79 -18.65
N SER A 149 -14.57 -12.85 -19.40
CA SER A 149 -15.71 -13.71 -19.10
C SER A 149 -15.40 -14.78 -18.04
N PHE A 150 -14.20 -14.81 -17.46
CA PHE A 150 -13.76 -15.84 -16.52
C PHE A 150 -13.72 -15.30 -15.09
N PRO A 151 -14.08 -16.11 -14.08
CA PRO A 151 -13.91 -15.70 -12.69
C PRO A 151 -12.43 -15.48 -12.36
N MET A 152 -12.16 -14.50 -11.52
CA MET A 152 -10.81 -14.19 -11.03
C MET A 152 -10.84 -14.22 -9.50
N ALA A 153 -10.26 -15.26 -8.90
CA ALA A 153 -9.97 -15.27 -7.48
C ALA A 153 -8.87 -14.24 -7.18
N PHE A 154 -9.02 -13.50 -6.09
CA PHE A 154 -8.05 -12.51 -5.63
C PHE A 154 -8.10 -12.34 -4.12
N VAL A 155 -7.00 -11.82 -3.59
CA VAL A 155 -6.91 -11.16 -2.28
C VAL A 155 -6.41 -9.75 -2.53
N TRP A 156 -7.00 -8.79 -1.84
CA TRP A 156 -6.52 -7.41 -1.78
C TRP A 156 -6.10 -7.11 -0.35
N SER A 157 -4.95 -6.46 -0.18
CA SER A 157 -4.52 -5.87 1.07
C SER A 157 -4.01 -4.47 0.82
N SER A 158 -4.52 -3.52 1.59
CA SER A 158 -4.06 -2.13 1.63
C SER A 158 -2.75 -1.96 2.42
N HIS A 159 -2.22 -3.03 3.02
CA HIS A 159 -0.87 -3.16 3.62
C HIS A 159 -0.17 -1.89 4.22
N PRO A 160 -0.78 -1.16 5.18
CA PRO A 160 -0.13 -0.05 5.87
C PRO A 160 0.81 -0.52 6.98
N THR A 161 2.02 0.05 7.03
CA THR A 161 2.99 -0.20 8.09
C THR A 161 3.10 1.04 8.98
N PHE A 162 2.53 0.96 10.18
CA PHE A 162 2.51 2.09 11.13
C PHE A 162 3.81 2.22 11.94
N ALA A 163 4.24 3.46 12.19
CA ALA A 163 5.35 3.79 13.09
C ALA A 163 4.93 3.60 14.57
N VAL A 164 5.02 2.36 15.05
CA VAL A 164 4.66 2.00 16.43
C VAL A 164 5.60 2.66 17.44
N GLN A 165 5.03 3.17 18.53
CA GLN A 165 5.76 3.80 19.64
C GLN A 165 5.28 3.24 20.99
N PRO A 166 6.11 3.30 22.05
CA PRO A 166 5.67 2.92 23.39
C PRO A 166 4.37 3.62 23.80
N GLY A 167 3.39 2.85 24.27
CA GLY A 167 2.08 3.36 24.68
C GLY A 167 1.02 3.37 23.58
N LEU A 168 1.36 3.07 22.32
CA LEU A 168 0.39 2.87 21.25
C LEU A 168 -0.51 1.66 21.56
N ARG A 169 -1.82 1.80 21.33
CA ARG A 169 -2.81 0.76 21.56
C ARG A 169 -3.55 0.46 20.27
N LEU A 170 -3.70 -0.82 19.96
CA LEU A 170 -4.50 -1.29 18.84
C LEU A 170 -5.90 -1.66 19.37
N HIS A 171 -6.92 -0.96 18.89
CA HIS A 171 -8.31 -1.26 19.20
C HIS A 171 -8.95 -1.91 17.98
N LEU A 172 -9.31 -3.19 18.10
CA LEU A 172 -9.94 -3.94 17.01
C LEU A 172 -11.35 -4.35 17.42
N PRO A 173 -12.31 -4.41 16.47
CA PRO A 173 -13.61 -5.03 16.69
C PRO A 173 -13.47 -6.57 16.64
N ALA A 174 -12.47 -7.12 17.33
CA ALA A 174 -12.15 -8.54 17.37
C ALA A 174 -11.98 -8.99 18.83
N THR A 175 -12.39 -10.21 19.11
CA THR A 175 -12.21 -10.84 20.44
C THR A 175 -10.92 -11.64 20.54
N SER A 176 -10.25 -11.89 19.42
CA SER A 176 -9.00 -12.65 19.34
C SER A 176 -8.18 -12.21 18.15
N VAL A 177 -6.86 -12.09 18.32
CA VAL A 177 -5.90 -11.74 17.27
C VAL A 177 -4.82 -12.81 17.19
N GLN A 178 -4.60 -13.38 16.01
CA GLN A 178 -3.46 -14.26 15.76
C GLN A 178 -2.27 -13.42 15.27
N VAL A 179 -1.12 -13.59 15.92
CA VAL A 179 0.12 -12.91 15.53
C VAL A 179 0.89 -13.81 14.58
N GLU A 180 0.91 -13.48 13.29
CA GLU A 180 1.64 -14.27 12.28
C GLU A 180 3.16 -14.06 12.34
N GLY A 181 3.60 -12.86 12.75
CA GLY A 181 5.02 -12.52 12.83
C GLY A 181 5.28 -11.47 13.90
N ALA A 182 6.37 -11.63 14.64
CA ALA A 182 6.83 -10.68 15.63
C ALA A 182 8.36 -10.59 15.58
N LEU A 183 8.88 -9.37 15.46
CA LEU A 183 10.31 -9.07 15.52
C LEU A 183 10.57 -8.14 16.71
N GLY A 184 11.64 -8.41 17.46
CA GLY A 184 12.01 -7.62 18.63
C GLY A 184 11.06 -7.80 19.83
N PRO A 185 10.99 -6.83 20.75
CA PRO A 185 10.17 -6.90 21.96
C PRO A 185 8.70 -6.58 21.65
N PHE A 186 8.07 -7.37 20.78
CA PHE A 186 6.62 -7.25 20.54
C PHE A 186 5.85 -7.84 21.73
N PRO A 187 4.68 -7.28 22.13
CA PRO A 187 3.93 -7.75 23.29
C PRO A 187 3.42 -9.20 23.18
N ALA A 188 3.39 -9.75 21.98
CA ALA A 188 2.98 -11.11 21.68
C ALA A 188 3.96 -11.75 20.68
N ARG A 189 4.11 -13.07 20.72
CA ARG A 189 5.01 -13.82 19.84
C ARG A 189 4.29 -14.32 18.61
N ALA A 190 5.04 -14.60 17.55
CA ALA A 190 4.51 -15.32 16.39
C ALA A 190 3.84 -16.64 16.83
N GLY A 191 2.64 -16.90 16.34
CA GLY A 191 1.79 -18.04 16.69
C GLY A 191 0.93 -17.84 17.96
N GLU A 192 1.06 -16.74 18.69
CA GLU A 192 0.20 -16.46 19.84
C GLU A 192 -1.15 -15.89 19.41
N THR A 193 -2.20 -16.28 20.15
CA THR A 193 -3.52 -15.66 20.08
C THR A 193 -3.71 -14.77 21.30
N VAL A 194 -4.03 -13.49 21.08
CA VAL A 194 -4.24 -12.48 22.13
C VAL A 194 -5.68 -12.01 22.16
#